data_AF-A0A0G0J785-F1
#
_entry.id   AF-A0A0G0J785-F1
#
_cell.length_a   1.000
_cell.length_b   1.000
_cell.length_c   1.000
_cell.angle_alpha   90.00
_cell.angle_beta   90.00
_cell.angle_gamma   90.00
#
_symmetry.space_group_name_H-M   'P 1'
#
loop_
_entity.id
_entity.type
_entity.pdbx_description
1 polymer ?
#
loop_
_entity_poly.entity_id
_entity_poly.type
_entity_poly.pdbx_seq_one_letter_code
_entity_poly.pdbx_strand_id
1 'polypeptide(L)' 'MDINLINFLQPIFWIKIVVLIVIVFYAVFTFVVFTQVKVMTQILHLPYASGILRTFSIIHIILAISLFLLAIVIL' A
#
# COMPACT_ATOMS: atom_id res chain seq x y z
N MET A 1 0.51 -25.29 34.17
CA MET A 1 0.53 -24.84 32.76
C MET A 1 1.14 -23.45 32.76
N ASP A 2 2.23 -23.23 32.04
CA ASP A 2 2.94 -21.95 32.07
C ASP A 2 2.05 -20.82 31.56
N ILE A 3 2.12 -19.67 32.22
CA ILE A 3 1.35 -18.45 31.88
C ILE A 3 1.56 -18.06 30.40
N ASN A 4 2.76 -18.31 29.87
CA ASN A 4 3.11 -18.10 28.46
C ASN A 4 2.33 -19.00 27.51
N LEU A 5 2.12 -20.27 27.89
CA LEU A 5 1.36 -21.24 27.09
C LEU A 5 -0.13 -20.87 27.07
N ILE A 6 -0.66 -20.37 28.19
CA ILE A 6 -2.04 -19.89 28.29
C ILE A 6 -2.24 -18.67 27.39
N ASN A 7 -1.34 -17.69 27.44
CA ASN A 7 -1.42 -16.49 26.60
C ASN A 7 -1.32 -16.79 25.10
N PHE A 8 -0.48 -17.74 24.70
CA PHE A 8 -0.36 -18.18 23.30
C PHE A 8 -1.64 -18.82 22.75
N LEU A 9 -2.40 -19.52 23.61
CA LEU A 9 -3.67 -20.14 23.23
C LEU A 9 -4.85 -19.18 23.29
N GLN A 10 -4.67 -17.94 23.76
CA GLN A 10 -5.75 -16.97 23.78
C GLN A 10 -6.07 -16.50 22.35
N PRO A 11 -7.35 -16.58 21.92
CA PRO A 11 -7.76 -16.11 20.59
C PRO A 11 -7.40 -14.64 20.31
N ILE A 12 -7.41 -13.79 21.36
CA ILE A 12 -7.05 -12.37 21.27
C ILE A 12 -5.59 -12.16 20.79
N PHE A 13 -4.69 -13.06 21.16
CA PHE A 13 -3.28 -12.99 20.78
C PHE A 13 -3.13 -13.18 19.26
N TRP A 14 -3.81 -14.19 18.71
CA TRP A 14 -3.81 -14.46 17.27
C TRP A 14 -4.46 -13.34 16.45
N ILE A 15 -5.56 -12.76 16.94
CA ILE A 15 -6.18 -11.59 16.29
C ILE A 15 -5.20 -10.44 16.18
N LYS A 16 -4.45 -10.13 17.26
CA LYS A 16 -3.42 -9.08 17.24
C LYS A 16 -2.32 -9.36 16.22
N ILE A 17 -1.88 -10.62 16.10
CA ILE A 17 -0.89 -11.03 15.10
C ILE A 17 -1.44 -10.80 13.68
N VAL A 18 -2.67 -11.22 13.40
CA VAL A 18 -3.30 -11.02 12.09
C VAL A 18 -3.41 -9.54 11.76
N VAL A 19 -3.89 -8.71 12.70
CA VAL A 19 -3.99 -7.26 12.51
C VAL A 19 -2.60 -6.65 12.24
N LEU A 20 -1.58 -7.06 12.98
CA LEU A 20 -0.21 -6.58 12.77
C LEU A 20 0.29 -6.91 11.35
N ILE A 21 0.04 -8.14 10.89
CA ILE A 21 0.40 -8.58 9.54
C ILE A 21 -0.31 -7.72 8.49
N VAL A 22 -1.62 -7.47 8.65
CA VAL A 22 -2.40 -6.64 7.73
C VAL A 22 -1.86 -5.21 7.69
N ILE A 23 -1.51 -4.61 8.84
CA ILE A 23 -0.91 -3.26 8.89
C ILE A 23 0.42 -3.22 8.14
N VAL A 24 1.27 -4.25 8.29
CA VAL A 24 2.55 -4.33 7.56
C VAL A 24 2.31 -4.40 6.06
N PHE A 25 1.39 -5.23 5.59
CA PHE A 25 1.03 -5.30 4.17
C PHE A 25 0.51 -3.96 3.65
N TYR A 26 -0.34 -3.28 4.43
CA TYR A 26 -0.85 -1.96 4.07
C TYR A 26 0.27 -0.91 3.97
N ALA A 27 1.25 -0.95 4.89
CA ALA A 27 2.41 -0.07 4.84
C ALA A 27 3.26 -0.30 3.57
N VAL A 28 3.53 -1.56 3.23
CA VAL A 28 4.25 -1.92 1.99
C VAL A 28 3.47 -1.46 0.75
N PHE A 29 2.15 -1.69 0.73
CA PHE A 29 1.30 -1.25 -0.37
C PHE A 29 1.30 0.28 -0.53
N THR A 30 1.20 1.03 0.58
CA THR A 30 1.30 2.49 0.60
C THR A 30 2.63 2.96 0.02
N PHE A 31 3.73 2.32 0.41
CA PHE A 31 5.06 2.64 -0.11
C PHE A 31 5.17 2.42 -1.64
N VAL A 32 4.59 1.33 -2.16
CA VAL A 32 4.55 1.06 -3.60
C VAL A 32 3.74 2.12 -4.34
N VAL A 33 2.53 2.46 -3.86
CA VAL A 33 1.69 3.51 -4.46
C VAL A 33 2.42 4.85 -4.46
N PHE A 34 3.03 5.23 -3.34
CA PHE A 34 3.78 6.48 -3.23
C PHE A 34 4.93 6.54 -4.23
N THR A 35 5.66 5.43 -4.39
CA THR A 35 6.75 5.32 -5.36
C THR A 35 6.23 5.44 -6.79
N GLN A 36 5.11 4.80 -7.12
CA GLN A 36 4.48 4.92 -8.43
C GLN A 36 4.08 6.36 -8.72
N VAL A 37 3.39 7.02 -7.79
CA VAL A 37 2.99 8.43 -7.94
C VAL A 37 4.22 9.31 -8.13
N LYS A 38 5.25 9.16 -7.30
CA LYS A 38 6.49 9.94 -7.40
C LYS A 38 7.16 9.79 -8.76
N VAL A 39 7.39 8.55 -9.22
CA VAL A 39 8.08 8.28 -10.49
C VAL A 39 7.26 8.82 -11.67
N MET A 40 5.94 8.61 -11.68
CA MET A 40 5.09 9.10 -12.76
C MET A 40 5.02 10.63 -12.76
N THR A 41 4.94 11.28 -11.59
CA THR A 41 5.02 12.74 -11.49
C THR A 41 6.37 13.27 -12.01
N GLN A 42 7.48 12.59 -11.73
CA GLN A 42 8.78 12.97 -12.29
C GLN A 42 8.77 12.89 -13.82
N ILE A 43 8.19 11.84 -14.41
CA ILE A 43 8.05 11.68 -15.85
C ILE A 43 7.24 12.84 -16.47
N LEU A 44 6.18 13.30 -15.79
CA LEU A 44 5.37 14.44 -16.26
C LEU A 44 6.13 15.77 -16.34
N HIS A 45 7.23 15.92 -15.58
CA HIS A 45 8.07 17.12 -15.55
C HIS A 45 9.30 17.01 -16.46
N LEU A 46 9.52 15.87 -17.13
CA LEU A 46 10.64 15.74 -18.06
C LEU A 46 10.38 16.56 -19.34
N PRO A 47 11.31 17.44 -19.75
CA PRO A 47 11.09 18.37 -20.87
C PRO A 47 10.93 17.68 -22.24
N TYR A 48 11.37 16.43 -22.36
CA TYR A 48 11.31 15.62 -23.59
C TYR A 48 10.46 14.35 -23.44
N ALA A 49 9.58 14.27 -22.44
CA ALA A 49 8.67 13.14 -22.32
C ALA A 49 7.76 13.08 -23.55
N SER A 50 7.70 11.92 -24.22
CA SER A 50 6.78 11.72 -25.33
C SER A 50 5.34 11.90 -24.83
N GLY A 51 4.47 12.48 -25.67
CA GLY A 51 3.06 12.71 -25.29
C GLY A 51 2.35 11.42 -24.84
N ILE A 52 2.72 10.29 -25.44
CA ILE A 52 2.25 8.95 -25.07
C ILE A 52 2.67 8.60 -23.63
N LEU A 53 3.96 8.74 -23.31
CA LEU A 53 4.49 8.45 -21.98
C LEU A 53 3.84 9.35 -20.91
N ARG A 54 3.56 10.60 -21.26
CA ARG A 54 2.85 11.55 -20.39
C ARG A 54 1.43 11.09 -20.10
N THR A 55 0.67 10.66 -21.11
CA THR A 55 -0.68 10.11 -20.94
C THR A 55 -0.68 8.86 -20.07
N PHE A 56 0.23 7.92 -20.32
CA PHE A 56 0.34 6.70 -19.50
C PHE A 56 0.67 7.01 -18.04
N SER A 57 1.50 8.02 -17.79
CA SER A 57 1.87 8.46 -16.45
C SER A 57 0.67 9.03 -15.69
N ILE A 58 -0.17 9.84 -16.35
CA ILE A 58 -1.41 10.38 -15.75
C ILE A 58 -2.36 9.24 -15.37
N ILE A 59 -2.59 8.30 -16.29
CA ILE A 59 -3.48 7.15 -16.05
C ILE A 59 -2.99 6.33 -14.85
N HIS A 60 -1.67 6.06 -14.77
CA HIS A 60 -1.11 5.32 -13.64
C HIS A 60 -1.26 6.05 -12.31
N ILE A 61 -1.08 7.37 -12.28
CA ILE A 61 -1.29 8.15 -11.05
C ILE A 61 -2.75 8.03 -10.59
N ILE A 62 -3.71 8.19 -11.49
CA ILE A 62 -5.14 8.09 -11.17
C ILE A 62 -5.47 6.68 -10.66
N LEU A 63 -4.96 5.65 -11.32
CA LEU A 63 -5.16 4.26 -10.93
C LEU A 63 -4.56 4.00 -9.53
N ALA A 64 -3.33 4.44 -9.28
CA ALA A 64 -2.64 4.25 -8.02
C ALA A 64 -3.37 4.93 -6.86
N ILE A 65 -3.86 6.16 -7.05
CA ILE A 65 -4.68 6.88 -6.06
C ILE A 65 -6.01 6.13 -5.84
N SER A 66 -6.68 5.68 -6.90
CA SER A 66 -7.94 4.95 -6.80
C SER A 66 -7.78 3.63 -6.03
N LEU A 67 -6.75 2.85 -6.34
CA LEU A 67 -6.43 1.61 -5.63
C LEU A 67 -6.10 1.86 -4.16
N PHE A 68 -5.41 2.96 -3.86
CA PHE A 68 -5.11 3.35 -2.49
C PHE A 68 -6.35 3.69 -1.68
N LEU A 69 -7.26 4.48 -2.26
CA LEU A 69 -8.54 4.80 -1.62
C LEU A 69 -9.41 3.55 -1.40
N LEU A 70 -9.46 2.63 -2.37
CA LEU A 70 -10.16 1.36 -2.22
C LEU A 70 -9.56 0.51 -1.09
N ALA A 71 -8.23 0.47 -0.97
CA ALA A 71 -7.57 -0.27 0.10
C ALA A 71 -7.90 0.30 1.49
N ILE A 72 -8.06 1.62 1.63
CA ILE A 72 -8.50 2.25 2.89
C ILE A 72 -9.93 1.83 3.26
N VAL A 73 -10.83 1.72 2.28
CA VAL A 73 -12.24 1.37 2.54
C VAL A 73 -12.38 -0.10 2.95
N ILE A 74 -11.51 -0.97 2.44
CA ILE A 74 -11.54 -2.41 2.72
C ILE A 74 -10.90 -2.73 4.08
N LEU A 75 -9.96 -1.89 4.56
CA LEU A 75 -9.23 -2.06 5.81
C LEU A 75 -9.95 -1.44 7.01
#